data_AF-A0A1G7CG28-F1
#
_entry.id   AF-A0A1G7CG28-F1
#
_cell.length_a   1.000
_cell.length_b   1.000
_cell.length_c   1.000
_cell.angle_alpha   90.00
_cell.angle_beta   90.00
_cell.angle_gamma   90.00
#
_symmetry.space_group_name_H-M   'P 1'
#
loop_
_entity.id
_entity.type
_entity.pdbx_description
1 polymer ?
#
loop_
_entity_poly.entity_id
_entity_poly.type
_entity_poly.pdbx_seq_one_letter_code
_entity_poly.pdbx_strand_id
1 'polypeptide(L)'
;MILPGDHDDPPPAPALVIFTDGTRPWWLRLLRPGFRHVLIALARPGHWVVINPLSHRATVDLVPGVDGPALAAWFRAQGHTVVETVTRRPPRREAPWAPFTCVEVVKRLLGLHARWVLTPHALYQAVQPARRSSGGAAPPAMSPAPDPDHRCQTQNISTRICGARMRSTITSG
;
A
#
# COMPACT_ATOMS: atom_id res chain seq x y z
N MET A 1 -1.59 17.73 -19.39
CA MET A 1 -0.24 17.20 -19.65
C MET A 1 -0.33 15.69 -19.53
N ILE A 2 -0.49 15.00 -20.66
CA ILE A 2 -0.42 13.54 -20.72
C ILE A 2 1.08 13.22 -20.69
N LEU A 3 1.54 12.47 -19.68
CA LEU A 3 2.93 12.02 -19.63
C LEU A 3 3.19 11.15 -20.88
N PRO A 4 4.14 11.52 -21.75
CA PRO A 4 4.52 10.68 -22.89
C PRO A 4 5.31 9.49 -22.33
N GLY A 5 4.73 8.31 -22.42
CA GLY A 5 5.26 7.08 -21.82
C GLY A 5 4.18 6.01 -21.77
N ASP A 6 3.98 5.40 -22.94
CA ASP A 6 3.71 3.98 -23.16
C ASP A 6 2.52 3.36 -22.41
N HIS A 7 1.50 2.97 -23.18
CA HIS A 7 0.41 2.07 -22.73
C HIS A 7 0.89 0.64 -22.44
N ASP A 8 2.19 0.47 -22.19
CA ASP A 8 2.86 -0.78 -21.89
C ASP A 8 2.92 -0.94 -20.37
N ASP A 9 2.37 -2.07 -19.94
CA ASP A 9 2.28 -2.45 -18.53
C ASP A 9 3.60 -2.22 -17.78
N PRO A 10 3.62 -1.37 -16.74
CA PRO A 10 4.83 -1.14 -15.98
C PRO A 10 5.35 -2.47 -15.41
N PRO A 11 6.68 -2.68 -15.38
CA PRO A 11 7.23 -3.93 -14.87
C PRO A 11 6.75 -4.17 -13.43
N PRO A 12 6.62 -5.44 -13.02
CA PRO A 12 6.31 -5.79 -11.63
C PRO A 12 7.20 -5.01 -10.66
N ALA A 13 6.57 -4.22 -9.79
CA ALA A 13 7.23 -3.39 -8.81
C ALA A 13 6.96 -3.94 -7.41
N PRO A 14 7.94 -3.90 -6.50
CA PRO A 14 7.69 -4.19 -5.10
C PRO A 14 6.55 -3.34 -4.54
N ALA A 15 5.70 -3.98 -3.73
CA ALA A 15 4.55 -3.37 -3.12
C ALA A 15 4.39 -3.85 -1.67
N LEU A 16 3.95 -2.95 -0.79
CA LEU A 16 3.55 -3.27 0.57
C LEU A 16 2.04 -3.06 0.68
N VAL A 17 1.31 -4.10 1.09
CA VAL A 17 -0.12 -3.99 1.40
C VAL A 17 -0.25 -3.91 2.91
N ILE A 18 -0.77 -2.78 3.40
CA ILE A 18 -0.84 -2.49 4.83
C ILE A 18 -2.30 -2.51 5.28
N PHE A 19 -2.61 -3.41 6.20
CA PHE A 19 -3.92 -3.59 6.81
C PHE A 19 -3.96 -2.94 8.19
N THR A 20 -5.04 -2.22 8.46
CA THR A 20 -5.24 -1.47 9.70
C THR A 20 -6.73 -1.46 10.08
N ASP A 21 -7.02 -1.15 11.35
CA ASP A 21 -8.40 -1.10 11.87
C ASP A 21 -9.16 0.17 11.49
N GLY A 22 -8.46 1.20 10.98
CA GLY A 22 -9.07 2.47 10.57
C GLY A 22 -9.90 3.16 11.66
N THR A 23 -10.55 4.27 11.30
CA THR A 23 -11.46 5.03 12.17
C THR A 23 -12.76 5.29 11.42
N ARG A 24 -13.65 4.29 11.35
CA ARG A 24 -14.80 4.30 10.41
C ARG A 24 -16.07 3.59 10.95
N PRO A 25 -17.26 3.86 10.35
CA PRO A 25 -18.58 3.69 10.97
C PRO A 25 -18.91 2.29 11.49
N TRP A 26 -19.80 2.27 12.49
CA TRP A 26 -20.21 1.12 13.30
C TRP A 26 -20.53 -0.17 12.54
N TRP A 27 -20.99 -0.10 11.28
CA TRP A 27 -21.24 -1.27 10.43
C TRP A 27 -19.97 -2.06 10.03
N LEU A 28 -18.77 -1.47 10.17
CA LEU A 28 -17.49 -2.12 9.88
C LEU A 28 -17.00 -2.93 11.10
N ARG A 29 -17.71 -2.87 12.23
CA ARG A 29 -17.48 -3.74 13.39
C ARG A 29 -17.78 -5.21 13.09
N LEU A 30 -18.53 -5.50 12.03
CA LEU A 30 -18.76 -6.86 11.54
C LEU A 30 -17.51 -7.45 10.85
N LEU A 31 -16.58 -6.61 10.39
CA LEU A 31 -15.31 -7.09 9.83
C LEU A 31 -14.31 -7.44 10.94
N ARG A 32 -13.47 -8.45 10.64
CA ARG A 32 -12.39 -8.92 11.51
C ARG A 32 -11.54 -7.74 12.01
N PRO A 33 -11.34 -7.60 13.34
CA PRO A 33 -10.34 -6.68 13.89
C PRO A 33 -8.97 -6.91 13.22
N GLY A 34 -8.23 -5.84 12.98
CA GLY A 34 -6.99 -5.78 12.18
C GLY A 34 -7.19 -5.57 10.68
N PHE A 35 -8.41 -5.80 10.14
CA PHE A 35 -8.68 -5.85 8.70
C PHE A 35 -9.90 -5.02 8.29
N ARG A 36 -9.95 -3.75 8.74
CA ARG A 36 -11.07 -2.83 8.44
C ARG A 36 -10.72 -1.80 7.39
N HIS A 37 -9.44 -1.59 7.13
CA HIS A 37 -8.92 -0.69 6.12
C HIS A 37 -7.64 -1.24 5.50
N VAL A 38 -7.39 -0.87 4.25
CA VAL A 38 -6.18 -1.26 3.54
C VAL A 38 -5.64 -0.05 2.76
N LEU A 39 -4.33 0.13 2.82
CA LEU A 39 -3.57 1.06 2.00
C LEU A 39 -2.38 0.33 1.37
N ILE A 40 -1.74 0.94 0.39
CA ILE A 40 -0.64 0.31 -0.36
C ILE A 40 0.53 1.26 -0.51
N ALA A 41 1.75 0.76 -0.36
CA ALA A 41 2.96 1.45 -0.75
C ALA A 41 3.53 0.79 -2.00
N LEU A 42 3.83 1.58 -3.03
CA LEU A 42 4.41 1.11 -4.29
C LEU A 42 5.84 1.63 -4.41
N ALA A 43 6.79 0.73 -4.69
CA ALA A 43 8.15 1.14 -4.96
C ALA A 43 8.25 1.89 -6.29
N ARG A 44 8.99 2.99 -6.28
CA ARG A 44 9.40 3.76 -7.45
C ARG A 44 10.90 4.10 -7.30
N PRO A 45 11.57 4.52 -8.38
CA PRO A 45 12.98 4.91 -8.29
C PRO A 45 13.19 5.96 -7.18
N GLY A 46 13.97 5.60 -6.16
CA GLY A 46 14.36 6.48 -5.05
C GLY A 46 13.28 6.79 -3.98
N HIS A 47 12.05 6.29 -4.13
CA HIS A 47 10.97 6.58 -3.18
C HIS A 47 9.86 5.53 -3.18
N TRP A 48 9.08 5.51 -2.10
CA TRP A 48 7.83 4.79 -2.01
C TRP A 48 6.65 5.75 -2.19
N VAL A 49 5.66 5.32 -2.97
CA VAL A 49 4.39 6.02 -3.13
C VAL A 49 3.34 5.32 -2.28
N VAL A 50 2.95 5.94 -1.17
CA VAL A 50 1.92 5.44 -0.26
C VAL A 50 0.58 5.99 -0.69
N ILE A 51 -0.36 5.11 -1.03
CA ILE A 51 -1.71 5.45 -1.48
C ILE A 51 -2.70 4.98 -0.43
N ASN A 52 -3.42 5.91 0.17
CA ASN A 52 -4.40 5.66 1.21
C ASN A 52 -5.82 6.05 0.74
N PRO A 53 -6.59 5.10 0.18
CA PRO A 53 -7.94 5.35 -0.31
C PRO A 53 -8.94 5.38 0.85
N LEU A 54 -9.12 6.53 1.51
CA LEU A 54 -10.19 6.69 2.50
C LEU A 54 -11.51 6.95 1.76
N SER A 55 -12.64 6.45 2.28
CA SER A 55 -13.95 6.70 1.63
C SER A 55 -14.34 8.18 1.48
N HIS A 56 -13.72 9.11 2.20
CA HIS A 56 -14.03 10.54 2.11
C HIS A 56 -12.95 11.33 1.37
N ARG A 57 -11.75 10.76 1.20
CA ARG A 57 -10.63 11.34 0.45
C ARG A 57 -9.58 10.26 0.17
N ALA A 58 -8.93 10.29 -0.99
CA ALA A 58 -7.71 9.52 -1.19
C ALA A 58 -6.50 10.41 -0.87
N THR A 59 -5.49 9.87 -0.17
CA THR A 59 -4.19 10.53 -0.05
C THR A 59 -3.13 9.77 -0.82
N VAL A 60 -2.13 10.50 -1.32
CA VAL A 60 -0.96 9.98 -1.99
C VAL A 60 0.25 10.69 -1.39
N ASP A 61 1.11 9.92 -0.75
CA ASP A 61 2.24 10.41 0.04
C ASP A 61 3.54 9.82 -0.52
N LEU A 62 4.57 10.64 -0.66
CA LEU A 62 5.90 10.21 -1.13
C LEU A 62 6.83 10.03 0.07
N VAL A 63 7.45 8.86 0.17
CA VAL A 63 8.43 8.51 1.21
C VAL A 63 9.79 8.27 0.55
N PRO A 64 10.66 9.29 0.51
CA PRO A 64 11.99 9.17 -0.09
C PRO A 64 12.97 8.44 0.84
N GLY A 65 13.97 7.77 0.26
CA GLY A 65 15.17 7.35 1.00
C GLY A 65 14.99 6.26 2.06
N VAL A 66 13.90 5.50 1.99
CA VAL A 66 13.65 4.35 2.89
C VAL A 66 13.58 3.08 2.05
N ASP A 67 14.27 2.03 2.47
CA ASP A 67 14.15 0.71 1.83
C ASP A 67 12.79 0.05 2.17
N GLY A 68 12.37 -0.92 1.36
CA GLY A 68 11.09 -1.61 1.58
C GLY A 68 10.96 -2.27 2.96
N PRO A 69 11.99 -3.02 3.42
CA PRO A 69 11.96 -3.66 4.74
C PRO A 69 11.83 -2.67 5.91
N ALA A 70 12.54 -1.53 5.89
CA ALA A 70 12.43 -0.52 6.94
C ALA A 70 11.05 0.15 6.93
N LEU A 71 10.50 0.45 5.76
CA LEU A 71 9.14 0.98 5.65
C LEU A 71 8.11 -0.02 6.20
N ALA A 72 8.25 -1.31 5.84
CA ALA A 72 7.40 -2.37 6.36
C ALA A 72 7.53 -2.52 7.89
N ALA A 73 8.76 -2.50 8.42
CA ALA A 73 9.03 -2.54 9.85
C ALA A 73 8.41 -1.34 10.59
N TRP A 74 8.48 -0.15 10.01
CA TRP A 74 7.88 1.06 10.57
C TRP A 74 6.35 0.94 10.71
N PHE A 75 5.67 0.41 9.70
CA PHE A 75 4.22 0.13 9.78
C PHE A 75 3.90 -0.98 10.80
N ARG A 76 4.70 -2.05 10.84
CA ARG A 76 4.53 -3.14 11.82
C ARG A 76 4.69 -2.65 13.26
N ALA A 77 5.64 -1.75 13.51
CA ALA A 77 5.86 -1.14 14.82
C ALA A 77 4.65 -0.32 15.32
N GLN A 78 3.79 0.13 14.41
CA GLN A 78 2.52 0.81 14.73
C GLN A 78 1.34 -0.16 14.90
N GLY A 79 1.59 -1.47 14.91
CA GLY A 79 0.56 -2.51 15.05
C GLY A 79 -0.19 -2.81 13.75
N HIS A 80 0.31 -2.37 12.60
CA HIS A 80 -0.30 -2.71 11.31
C HIS A 80 0.19 -4.06 10.80
N THR A 81 -0.71 -4.78 10.11
CA THR A 81 -0.33 -6.00 9.40
C THR A 81 0.18 -5.62 8.02
N VAL A 82 1.43 -5.97 7.69
CA VAL A 82 2.08 -5.63 6.41
C VAL A 82 2.40 -6.89 5.62
N VAL A 83 1.87 -6.97 4.41
CA VAL A 83 2.19 -8.02 3.43
C VAL A 83 3.09 -7.43 2.35
N GLU A 84 4.30 -7.98 2.25
CA GLU A 84 5.24 -7.69 1.18
C GLU A 84 4.85 -8.51 -0.06
N THR A 85 4.72 -7.84 -1.20
CA THR A 85 4.27 -8.44 -2.46
C THR A 85 4.86 -7.69 -3.65
N VAL A 86 4.45 -8.05 -4.86
CA VAL A 86 4.79 -7.35 -6.10
C VAL A 86 3.52 -7.03 -6.87
N THR A 87 3.51 -5.90 -7.58
CA THR A 87 2.44 -5.62 -8.55
C THR A 87 2.47 -6.67 -9.65
N ARG A 88 1.28 -7.05 -10.13
CA ARG A 88 1.12 -8.01 -11.21
C ARG A 88 0.73 -7.27 -12.47
N ARG A 89 1.09 -7.85 -13.61
CA ARG A 89 0.56 -7.41 -14.89
C ARG A 89 -0.93 -7.74 -14.95
N PRO A 90 -1.84 -6.75 -14.99
CA PRO A 90 -3.25 -7.04 -15.11
C PRO A 90 -3.54 -7.67 -16.49
N PRO A 91 -4.55 -8.54 -16.61
CA PRO A 91 -5.00 -8.98 -17.93
C PRO A 91 -5.49 -7.77 -18.74
N ARG A 92 -5.20 -7.72 -20.04
CA ARG A 92 -5.65 -6.65 -20.97
C ARG A 92 -7.16 -6.72 -21.25
N ARG A 93 -7.97 -6.63 -20.20
CA ARG A 93 -9.43 -6.56 -20.22
C ARG A 93 -9.87 -5.57 -19.16
N GLU A 94 -11.05 -4.98 -19.34
CA GLU A 94 -11.58 -4.05 -18.34
C GLU A 94 -11.71 -4.71 -16.97
N ALA A 95 -11.36 -3.96 -15.93
CA ALA A 95 -11.63 -4.40 -14.57
C ALA A 95 -13.16 -4.50 -14.38
N PRO A 96 -13.67 -5.54 -13.70
CA PRO A 96 -15.09 -5.65 -13.39
C PRO A 96 -15.60 -4.38 -12.71
N TRP A 97 -16.84 -3.98 -13.02
CA TRP A 97 -17.52 -2.90 -12.31
C TRP A 97 -17.60 -3.24 -10.82
N ALA A 98 -17.15 -2.29 -9.98
CA ALA A 98 -17.08 -2.45 -8.53
C ALA A 98 -17.19 -1.08 -7.85
N PRO A 99 -17.74 -1.01 -6.62
CA PRO A 99 -17.79 0.23 -5.87
C PRO A 99 -16.38 0.74 -5.55
N PHE A 100 -16.22 2.06 -5.53
CA PHE A 100 -14.95 2.70 -5.18
C PHE A 100 -14.65 2.49 -3.69
N THR A 101 -13.93 1.42 -3.38
CA THR A 101 -13.56 1.01 -2.02
C THR A 101 -12.05 0.93 -1.87
N CYS A 102 -11.55 0.99 -0.64
CA CYS A 102 -10.11 0.84 -0.37
C CYS A 102 -9.56 -0.48 -0.93
N VAL A 103 -10.33 -1.57 -0.82
CA VAL A 103 -10.00 -2.89 -1.40
C VAL A 103 -9.94 -2.83 -2.92
N GLU A 104 -10.91 -2.19 -3.57
CA GLU A 104 -10.94 -2.09 -5.05
C GLU A 104 -9.77 -1.26 -5.59
N VAL A 105 -9.46 -0.13 -4.94
CA VAL A 105 -8.29 0.69 -5.32
C VAL A 105 -6.99 -0.12 -5.19
N VAL A 106 -6.79 -0.81 -4.05
CA VAL A 106 -5.59 -1.63 -3.84
C VAL A 106 -5.51 -2.80 -4.81
N LYS A 107 -6.64 -3.46 -5.13
CA LYS A 107 -6.66 -4.51 -6.17
C LYS A 107 -6.21 -3.99 -7.52
N ARG A 108 -6.74 -2.84 -7.96
CA ARG A 108 -6.37 -2.25 -9.25
C ARG A 108 -4.90 -1.84 -9.29
N LEU A 109 -4.38 -1.26 -8.20
CA LEU A 109 -2.96 -0.91 -8.08
C LEU A 109 -2.04 -2.14 -8.06
N LEU A 110 -2.50 -3.27 -7.53
CA LEU A 110 -1.78 -4.55 -7.58
C LEU A 110 -1.96 -5.31 -8.91
N GLY A 111 -2.85 -4.87 -9.80
CA GLY A 111 -3.20 -5.61 -11.03
C GLY A 111 -4.07 -6.86 -10.79
N LEU A 112 -4.84 -6.91 -9.71
CA LEU A 112 -5.71 -8.03 -9.33
C LEU A 112 -7.15 -7.85 -9.81
N HIS A 113 -7.61 -8.70 -10.73
CA HIS A 113 -9.01 -8.74 -11.18
C HIS A 113 -9.80 -9.82 -10.43
N ALA A 114 -9.94 -9.66 -9.11
CA ALA A 114 -10.65 -10.60 -8.24
C ALA A 114 -12.04 -10.07 -7.84
N ARG A 115 -13.09 -10.58 -8.49
CA ARG A 115 -14.50 -10.17 -8.29
C ARG A 115 -15.03 -10.47 -6.88
N TRP A 116 -14.53 -11.55 -6.28
CA TRP A 116 -14.98 -12.03 -4.97
C TRP A 116 -14.20 -11.46 -3.78
N VAL A 117 -13.12 -10.73 -4.05
CA VAL A 117 -12.30 -10.08 -3.02
C VAL A 117 -12.92 -8.72 -2.71
N LEU A 118 -13.87 -8.72 -1.78
CA LEU A 118 -14.67 -7.56 -1.38
C LEU A 118 -14.27 -7.00 0.00
N THR A 119 -13.59 -7.79 0.83
CA THR A 119 -13.20 -7.38 2.19
C THR A 119 -11.68 -7.30 2.31
N PRO A 120 -11.13 -6.44 3.21
CA PRO A 120 -9.69 -6.38 3.44
C PRO A 120 -9.12 -7.73 3.89
N HIS A 121 -9.89 -8.51 4.66
CA HIS A 121 -9.48 -9.85 5.04
C HIS A 121 -9.40 -10.83 3.86
N ALA A 122 -10.39 -10.80 2.93
CA ALA A 122 -10.31 -11.60 1.71
C ALA A 122 -9.13 -11.17 0.83
N LEU A 123 -8.83 -9.86 0.81
CA LEU A 123 -7.66 -9.34 0.10
C LEU A 123 -6.37 -9.85 0.73
N TYR A 124 -6.26 -9.79 2.07
CA TYR A 124 -5.14 -10.35 2.82
C TYR A 124 -4.90 -11.81 2.42
N GLN A 125 -5.93 -12.66 2.48
CA GLN A 125 -5.83 -14.06 2.06
C GLN A 125 -5.37 -14.22 0.60
N ALA A 126 -5.82 -13.35 -0.31
CA ALA A 126 -5.46 -13.42 -1.72
C ALA A 126 -4.03 -12.92 -2.04
N VAL A 127 -3.48 -12.02 -1.21
CA VAL A 127 -2.13 -11.46 -1.39
C VAL A 127 -1.07 -12.15 -0.54
N GLN A 128 -1.47 -12.96 0.45
CA GLN A 128 -0.51 -13.78 1.18
C GLN A 128 0.25 -14.68 0.20
N PRO A 129 1.58 -14.80 0.36
CA PRO A 129 2.34 -15.79 -0.37
C PRO A 129 1.68 -17.15 -0.13
N ALA A 130 1.31 -17.88 -1.18
CA ALA A 130 1.04 -19.30 -1.05
C ALA A 130 2.28 -19.87 -0.35
N ARG A 131 2.10 -20.60 0.75
CA ARG A 131 3.20 -21.32 1.39
C ARG A 131 3.78 -22.23 0.31
N ARG A 132 4.88 -21.81 -0.30
CA ARG A 132 5.59 -22.62 -1.28
C ARG A 132 6.12 -23.81 -0.48
N SER A 133 5.59 -24.99 -0.76
CA SER A 133 6.29 -26.24 -0.52
C SER A 133 7.71 -26.07 -1.09
N SER A 134 8.69 -26.40 -0.27
CA SER A 134 10.12 -26.31 -0.53
C SER A 134 10.48 -26.88 -1.91
N GLY A 135 10.97 -26.04 -2.82
CA GLY A 135 11.51 -26.47 -4.11
C GLY A 135 11.31 -25.44 -5.22
N GLY A 136 12.27 -24.53 -5.38
CA GLY A 136 12.33 -23.67 -6.57
C GLY A 136 12.81 -22.26 -6.27
N ALA A 137 14.10 -22.04 -6.55
CA ALA A 137 14.81 -20.78 -6.82
C ALA A 137 14.51 -19.57 -5.90
N ALA A 138 15.55 -19.18 -5.15
CA ALA A 138 15.59 -17.92 -4.43
C ALA A 138 15.23 -16.73 -5.33
N PRO A 139 14.49 -15.72 -4.82
CA PRO A 139 14.29 -14.48 -5.56
C PRO A 139 15.65 -13.90 -5.96
N PRO A 140 15.79 -13.30 -7.16
CA PRO A 140 17.05 -12.69 -7.57
C PRO A 140 17.46 -11.68 -6.49
N ALA A 141 18.70 -11.85 -6.01
CA ALA A 141 19.30 -10.96 -5.04
C ALA A 141 19.19 -9.53 -5.56
N MET A 142 18.58 -8.68 -4.73
CA MET A 142 18.47 -7.25 -4.91
C MET A 142 19.88 -6.68 -5.12
N SER A 143 20.21 -6.28 -6.34
CA SER A 143 21.48 -5.61 -6.62
C SER A 143 21.56 -4.31 -5.80
N PRO A 144 22.73 -4.01 -5.20
CA PRO A 144 22.90 -2.83 -4.38
C PRO A 144 22.69 -1.58 -5.23
N ALA A 145 21.99 -0.60 -4.64
CA ALA A 145 21.85 0.73 -5.19
C ALA A 145 23.23 1.35 -5.48
N PRO A 146 23.37 2.20 -6.52
CA PRO A 146 24.59 2.94 -6.75
C PRO A 146 24.91 3.89 -5.58
N ASP A 147 26.23 4.00 -5.34
CA ASP A 147 27.05 4.65 -4.31
C ASP A 147 26.48 5.92 -3.61
N PRO A 148 26.74 6.12 -2.30
CA PRO A 148 26.10 7.14 -1.48
C PRO A 148 26.96 8.39 -1.37
N ASP A 149 26.64 9.41 -2.16
CA ASP A 149 26.98 10.78 -1.82
C ASP A 149 25.73 11.64 -1.91
N HIS A 150 25.06 11.83 -0.77
CA HIS A 150 24.55 13.12 -0.30
C HIS A 150 23.81 12.97 1.04
N ARG A 151 24.56 13.23 2.11
CA ARG A 151 24.18 13.78 3.43
C ARG A 151 22.72 13.60 3.91
N CYS A 152 22.61 12.69 4.88
CA CYS A 152 21.95 12.86 6.19
C CYS A 152 21.18 14.19 6.40
N GLN A 153 19.85 14.15 6.24
CA GLN A 153 18.91 15.00 6.98
C GLN A 153 17.74 14.15 7.48
N THR A 154 18.01 13.40 8.53
CA THR A 154 17.04 12.67 9.34
C THR A 154 16.29 13.67 10.23
N GLN A 155 15.22 14.29 9.72
CA GLN A 155 14.24 15.02 10.53
C GLN A 155 12.93 15.18 9.74
N ASN A 156 11.79 14.87 10.37
CA ASN A 156 10.40 15.09 9.93
C ASN A 156 9.64 14.01 9.13
N ILE A 157 9.84 12.71 9.41
CA ILE A 157 8.78 11.71 9.12
C ILE A 157 7.57 11.89 10.05
N SER A 158 7.79 12.37 11.28
CA SER A 158 6.74 12.48 12.31
C SER A 158 5.61 13.45 11.93
N THR A 159 5.89 14.52 11.20
CA THR A 159 4.94 15.64 11.04
C THR A 159 3.99 15.49 9.85
N ARG A 160 4.36 14.72 8.81
CA ARG A 160 3.52 14.63 7.59
C ARG A 160 2.49 13.50 7.61
N ILE A 161 2.77 12.40 8.30
CA ILE A 161 1.79 11.31 8.45
C ILE A 161 0.85 11.56 9.65
N CYS A 162 1.32 12.26 10.70
CA CYS A 162 0.51 12.57 11.89
C CYS A 162 -0.33 13.87 11.77
N GLY A 163 0.05 14.80 10.89
CA GLY A 163 -0.60 16.13 10.75
C GLY A 163 -2.04 16.13 10.19
N ALA A 164 -2.58 15.00 9.76
CA ALA A 164 -3.94 14.90 9.22
C ALA A 164 -5.05 14.74 10.28
N ARG A 165 -4.73 14.75 11.58
CA ARG A 165 -5.72 14.56 12.66
C ARG A 165 -5.47 15.45 13.87
N MET A 166 -5.39 16.78 13.69
CA MET A 166 -5.52 17.72 14.81
C MET A 166 -5.88 19.13 14.30
N ARG A 167 -7.18 19.37 14.11
CA ARG A 167 -7.90 20.64 14.31
C ARG A 167 -9.35 20.44 13.86
N SER A 168 -10.25 20.40 14.83
CA SER A 168 -11.65 20.87 14.79
C SER A 168 -12.51 20.12 15.82
N THR A 169 -12.17 20.30 17.09
CA THR A 169 -13.13 20.36 18.20
C THR A 169 -12.51 21.28 19.24
N ILE A 170 -13.14 22.44 19.42
CA ILE A 170 -13.22 23.32 20.60
C ILE A 170 -13.39 24.75 20.08
N THR A 171 -14.65 25.16 19.93
CA THR A 171 -15.07 26.48 20.38
C THR A 171 -16.50 26.30 20.88
N SER A 172 -16.61 26.01 22.18
CA SER A 172 -17.81 26.32 22.95
C SER A 172 -17.70 27.80 23.32
N GLY A 173 -18.76 28.54 23.01
CA GLY A 173 -19.01 29.93 23.39
C GLY A 173 -20.46 30.22 23.06
#